data_AF-A0A8T5K9Z3-F1
#
_entry.id   AF-A0A8T5K9Z3-F1
#
_cell.length_a   1.000
_cell.length_b   1.000
_cell.length_c   1.000
_cell.angle_alpha   90.00
_cell.angle_beta   90.00
_cell.angle_gamma   90.00
#
_symmetry.space_group_name_H-M   'P 1'
#
loop_
_entity.id
_entity.type
_entity.pdbx_description
1 polymer ?
#
loop_
_entity_poly.entity_id
_entity_poly.type
_entity_poly.pdbx_seq_one_letter_code
_entity_poly.pdbx_strand_id
1 'polypeptide(L)' 'MGTCSICKKISATDNDHLHCIEKRRIELENFQLRDTITEKLDLGKDPNNMSKEIKALLGHMNREKDTKSE' A
#
# COMPACT_ATOMS: atom_id res chain seq x y z
N MET A 1 -3.13 21.43 24.60
CA MET A 1 -2.17 20.34 24.35
C MET A 1 -2.93 19.03 24.39
N GLY A 2 -3.02 18.37 23.25
CA GLY A 2 -3.77 17.14 23.09
C GLY A 2 -2.87 15.92 22.96
N THR A 3 -3.48 14.77 22.73
CA THR A 3 -2.75 13.56 22.33
C THR A 3 -3.16 13.22 20.90
N CYS A 4 -2.20 12.96 20.03
CA CYS A 4 -2.48 12.49 18.68
C CYS A 4 -3.19 11.14 18.75
N SER A 5 -4.38 11.06 18.15
CA SER A 5 -5.23 9.88 18.08
C SER A 5 -4.56 8.73 17.31
N ILE A 6 -3.64 9.03 16.40
CA ILE A 6 -2.98 8.08 15.50
C ILE A 6 -1.75 7.44 16.16
N CYS A 7 -0.81 8.25 16.67
CA CYS A 7 0.44 7.74 17.25
C CYS A 7 0.44 7.71 18.79
N LYS A 8 -0.62 8.20 19.45
CA LYS A 8 -0.77 8.29 20.92
C LYS A 8 0.30 9.13 21.62
N LYS A 9 1.04 9.96 20.89
CA LYS A 9 2.02 10.92 21.44
C LYS A 9 1.38 12.29 21.65
N ILE A 10 1.98 13.10 22.52
CA ILE A 10 1.54 14.48 22.77
C ILE A 10 1.56 15.28 21.47
N SER A 11 0.52 16.07 21.25
CA SER A 11 0.46 17.05 20.20
C SER A 11 0.44 18.45 20.80
N ALA A 12 1.30 19.32 20.28
CA ALA A 12 1.36 20.72 20.68
C ALA A 12 0.08 21.46 20.30
N THR A 13 -0.53 21.05 19.19
CA THR A 13 -1.89 21.44 18.80
C THR A 13 -2.87 20.45 19.40
N ASP A 14 -4.10 20.85 19.69
CA ASP A 14 -5.15 19.89 20.12
C ASP A 14 -5.63 18.98 18.97
N ASN A 15 -4.81 18.80 17.93
CA ASN A 15 -5.08 18.07 16.71
C ASN A 15 -4.00 16.99 16.47
N ASP A 16 -4.28 16.07 15.53
CA ASP A 16 -3.31 15.09 15.07
C ASP A 16 -2.12 15.73 14.35
N HIS A 17 -0.95 15.07 14.42
CA HIS A 17 0.23 15.56 13.70
C HIS A 17 0.00 15.47 12.19
N LEU A 18 0.43 16.49 11.45
CA LEU A 18 0.29 16.53 9.98
C LEU A 18 0.84 15.25 9.31
N HIS A 19 2.01 14.78 9.73
CA HIS A 19 2.62 13.57 9.20
C HIS A 19 1.83 12.30 9.56
N CYS A 20 1.16 12.27 10.71
CA CYS A 20 0.31 11.14 11.11
C CYS A 20 -0.96 11.09 10.24
N ILE A 21 -1.58 12.23 9.98
CA ILE A 21 -2.75 12.35 9.10
C ILE A 21 -2.40 11.87 7.69
N GLU A 22 -1.30 12.38 7.13
CA GLU A 22 -0.87 12.02 5.78
C GLU A 22 -0.50 10.53 5.67
N LYS A 23 0.21 9.99 6.66
CA LYS A 23 0.51 8.56 6.71
C LYS A 23 -0.77 7.72 6.71
N ARG A 24 -1.77 8.09 7.51
CA ARG A 24 -3.05 7.38 7.56
C ARG A 24 -3.82 7.47 6.25
N ARG A 25 -3.78 8.62 5.56
CA ARG A 25 -4.35 8.78 4.21
C ARG A 25 -3.72 7.79 3.23
N ILE A 26 -2.38 7.73 3.18
CA ILE A 26 -1.63 6.82 2.29
C ILE A 26 -1.94 5.35 2.62
N GLU A 27 -2.04 4.98 3.90
CA GLU A 27 -2.39 3.61 4.31
C GLU A 27 -3.80 3.21 3.82
N LEU A 28 -4.77 4.11 3.93
CA LEU A 28 -6.14 3.88 3.44
C LEU A 28 -6.19 3.82 1.91
N GLU A 29 -5.48 4.69 1.21
CA GLU A 29 -5.39 4.67 -0.25
C GLU A 29 -4.70 3.40 -0.76
N ASN A 30 -3.63 2.95 -0.09
CA ASN A 30 -2.97 1.68 -0.42
C ASN A 30 -3.88 0.48 -0.19
N PHE A 31 -4.71 0.51 0.84
CA PHE A 31 -5.69 -0.54 1.10
C PHE A 31 -6.74 -0.59 -0.04
N GLN A 32 -7.33 0.55 -0.39
CA GLN A 32 -8.27 0.66 -1.51
C GLN A 32 -7.64 0.25 -2.85
N LEU A 33 -6.38 0.61 -3.08
CA LEU A 33 -5.64 0.22 -4.28
C LEU A 33 -5.44 -1.30 -4.32
N ARG A 34 -5.07 -1.94 -3.21
CA ARG A 34 -4.95 -3.40 -3.12
C ARG A 34 -6.26 -4.10 -3.45
N ASP A 35 -7.37 -3.64 -2.89
CA ASP A 35 -8.69 -4.22 -3.16
C ASP A 35 -9.07 -4.04 -4.63
N THR A 36 -8.90 -2.82 -5.17
CA THR A 36 -9.19 -2.50 -6.57
C THR A 36 -8.33 -3.32 -7.54
N ILE A 37 -7.04 -3.51 -7.23
CA ILE A 37 -6.14 -4.33 -8.05
C ILE A 37 -6.54 -5.80 -7.95
N THR A 38 -6.86 -6.30 -6.76
CA THR A 38 -7.28 -7.69 -6.54
C THR A 38 -8.56 -8.02 -7.30
N GLU A 39 -9.52 -7.09 -7.29
CA GLU A 39 -10.77 -7.19 -8.05
C GLU A 39 -10.52 -7.13 -9.57
N LYS A 40 -9.76 -6.14 -10.05
CA LYS A 40 -9.54 -5.95 -11.49
C LYS A 40 -8.62 -6.99 -12.12
N LEU A 41 -7.68 -7.54 -11.36
CA LEU A 41 -6.75 -8.57 -11.81
C LEU A 41 -7.20 -9.99 -11.45
N ASP A 42 -8.42 -10.15 -10.88
CA ASP A 42 -9.03 -11.41 -10.42
C ASP A 42 -8.08 -12.30 -9.59
N LEU A 43 -7.15 -11.67 -8.85
CA LEU A 43 -6.07 -12.35 -8.10
C LEU A 43 -6.61 -13.20 -6.94
N GLY A 44 -7.84 -12.93 -6.51
CA GLY A 44 -8.51 -13.62 -5.40
C GLY A 44 -9.11 -14.98 -5.76
N LYS A 45 -9.25 -15.32 -7.06
CA LYS A 45 -9.95 -16.55 -7.49
C LYS A 45 -9.03 -17.69 -7.90
N ASP A 46 -7.89 -17.40 -8.54
CA ASP A 46 -6.80 -18.36 -8.76
C ASP A 46 -5.56 -17.61 -9.32
N PRO A 47 -4.37 -17.68 -8.69
CA PRO A 47 -3.15 -17.08 -9.25
C PRO A 47 -2.76 -17.64 -10.64
N ASN A 48 -3.30 -18.79 -11.05
CA ASN A 48 -3.12 -19.33 -12.39
C ASN A 48 -4.01 -18.66 -13.45
N ASN A 49 -5.11 -18.00 -13.04
CA ASN A 49 -6.04 -17.32 -13.93
C ASN A 49 -5.59 -15.89 -14.31
N MET A 50 -4.45 -15.43 -13.80
CA MET A 50 -3.81 -14.20 -14.28
C MET A 50 -3.46 -14.31 -15.78
N SER A 51 -3.89 -13.32 -16.56
CA SER A 51 -3.51 -13.18 -17.97
C SER A 51 -2.00 -13.23 -18.15
N LYS A 52 -1.54 -13.84 -19.26
CA LYS A 52 -0.11 -14.05 -19.56
C LYS A 52 0.70 -12.74 -19.49
N GLU A 53 0.09 -11.62 -19.84
CA GLU A 53 0.68 -10.28 -19.78
C GLU A 53 0.98 -9.83 -18.35
N ILE A 54 0.07 -10.08 -17.40
CA ILE A 54 0.26 -9.76 -15.97
C ILE A 54 1.38 -10.62 -15.39
N LYS A 55 1.42 -11.92 -15.73
CA LYS A 55 2.51 -12.81 -15.31
C LYS A 55 3.87 -12.36 -15.84
N ALA A 56 3.92 -11.90 -17.10
CA ALA A 56 5.15 -11.38 -17.70
C ALA A 56 5.62 -10.08 -17.00
N LEU A 57 4.70 -9.15 -16.71
CA LEU A 57 4.99 -7.93 -15.97
C LEU A 57 5.51 -8.21 -14.55
N LEU A 58 4.85 -9.07 -13.79
CA LEU A 58 5.28 -9.48 -12.45
C LEU A 58 6.66 -10.17 -12.48
N GLY A 59 6.90 -11.02 -13.48
CA GLY A 59 8.20 -11.66 -13.70
C GLY A 59 9.33 -10.65 -13.99
N HIS A 60 9.05 -9.60 -14.77
CA HIS A 60 10.00 -8.53 -15.04
C HIS A 60 10.33 -7.72 -13.78
N MET A 61 9.30 -7.34 -13.00
CA MET A 61 9.47 -6.58 -11.77
C MET A 61 10.27 -7.35 -10.70
N ASN A 62 10.06 -8.66 -10.58
CA ASN A 62 10.86 -9.49 -9.65
C ASN A 62 12.32 -9.58 -10.09
N ARG A 63 12.60 -9.77 -11.38
CA ARG A 63 13.97 -9.76 -11.91
C ARG A 63 14.68 -8.43 -11.64
N GLU A 64 13.98 -7.30 -11.79
CA GLU A 64 14.54 -5.99 -11.49
C GLU A 64 14.83 -5.77 -10.00
N LYS A 65 14.00 -6.31 -9.10
CA LYS A 65 14.23 -6.24 -7.65
C LYS A 65 15.46 -7.03 -7.21
N ASP A 66 15.67 -8.20 -7.80
CA ASP A 66 16.85 -9.02 -7.52
C ASP A 66 18.13 -8.32 -8.00
N THR A 67 18.07 -7.61 -9.14
CA THR A 67 19.21 -6.83 -9.66
C THR A 67 19.50 -5.52 -8.90
N LYS A 68 18.59 -5.05 -8.05
CA LYS A 68 18.78 -3.83 -7.23
C LYS A 68 19.20 -4.11 -5.79
N SER A 69 19.36 -5.38 -5.42
CA SER A 69 19.77 -5.79 -4.08
C SER A 69 21.29 -6.03 -3.93
N GLU A 70 22.10 -5.54 -4.88
CA GLU A 70 23.56 -5.42 -4.79
C GLU A 70 24.00 -3.99 -4.50
#